data_AF-A0A855QBT4-F1
#
_entry.id   AF-A0A855QBT4-F1
#
_cell.length_a   1.000
_cell.length_b   1.000
_cell.length_c   1.000
_cell.angle_alpha   90.00
_cell.angle_beta   90.00
_cell.angle_gamma   90.00
#
_symmetry.space_group_name_H-M   'P 1'
#
loop_
_entity.id
_entity.type
_entity.pdbx_description
1 polymer ?
#
loop_
_entity_poly.entity_id
_entity_poly.type
_entity_poly.pdbx_seq_one_letter_code
_entity_poly.pdbx_strand_id
1 'polypeptide(L)'
;GQYFDQESGLHYNRHRYYNPDVGRYLTPDPVKLAGGINAYLYVPNPTGWVDPSGLSSCPGGDGCKPSTNAQNPTKSADHGEPALPQVIRAERQAKIDVLAESNAHRRLSELEASIPGAHFLEKHGAQTSLESQLERVKTARNPTTGEIETFDRGRRTGEPRPPSAATHFLSHRDQLNAIDRAILIFKLNGRSLASKPMHMGKIVGEGYKRDRMTYGKQTKAVVHLNTDGQPITVYSEFDK
;
A
#
# COMPACT_ATOMS: atom_id res chain seq x y z
N GLY A 1 30.74 -23.80 12.18
CA GLY A 1 31.81 -23.95 11.18
C GLY A 1 31.81 -22.74 10.27
N GLN A 2 32.90 -22.52 9.55
CA GLN A 2 33.05 -21.46 8.56
C GLN A 2 32.70 -22.02 7.17
N TYR A 3 31.85 -21.32 6.42
CA TYR A 3 31.51 -21.69 5.04
C TYR A 3 32.25 -20.78 4.07
N PHE A 4 32.99 -21.36 3.12
CA PHE A 4 33.63 -20.59 2.05
C PHE A 4 32.63 -20.36 0.92
N ASP A 5 32.38 -19.10 0.61
CA ASP A 5 31.55 -18.68 -0.52
C ASP A 5 32.44 -18.43 -1.75
N GLN A 6 32.33 -19.32 -2.74
CA GLN A 6 33.19 -19.32 -3.92
C GLN A 6 32.92 -18.14 -4.86
N GLU A 7 31.71 -17.57 -4.85
CA GLU A 7 31.36 -16.44 -5.73
C GLU A 7 32.03 -15.15 -5.27
N SER A 8 32.07 -14.92 -3.95
CA SER A 8 32.63 -13.71 -3.36
C SER A 8 34.08 -13.85 -2.87
N GLY A 9 34.57 -15.09 -2.70
CA GLY A 9 35.85 -15.36 -2.05
C GLY A 9 35.84 -15.10 -0.53
N LEU A 10 34.66 -14.86 0.06
CA LEU A 10 34.51 -14.57 1.48
C LEU A 10 34.20 -15.81 2.29
N HIS A 11 34.42 -15.71 3.59
CA HIS A 11 34.10 -16.78 4.52
C HIS A 11 32.96 -16.36 5.45
N TYR A 12 31.87 -17.11 5.42
CA TYR A 12 30.69 -16.87 6.24
C TYR A 12 30.79 -17.55 7.61
N ASN A 13 30.81 -16.74 8.67
CA ASN A 13 30.83 -17.16 10.08
C ASN A 13 29.50 -16.79 10.76
N ARG A 14 28.38 -17.35 10.29
CA ARG A 14 27.01 -17.16 10.80
C ARG A 14 26.52 -15.70 10.88
N HIS A 15 27.07 -14.89 11.78
CA HIS A 15 26.65 -13.50 11.96
C HIS A 15 27.43 -12.52 11.09
N ARG A 16 28.60 -12.91 10.57
CA ARG A 16 29.49 -12.00 9.82
C ARG A 16 30.21 -12.70 8.66
N TYR A 17 30.54 -11.91 7.63
CA TYR A 17 31.42 -12.30 6.54
C TYR A 17 32.85 -11.83 6.82
N TYR A 18 33.79 -12.78 6.80
CA TYR A 18 35.22 -12.58 6.95
C TYR A 18 35.90 -12.50 5.57
N ASN A 19 36.75 -11.49 5.39
CA ASN A 19 37.59 -11.35 4.21
C ASN A 19 39.02 -11.82 4.55
N PRO A 20 39.50 -12.93 3.94
CA PRO A 20 40.82 -13.49 4.23
C PRO A 20 41.97 -12.61 3.69
N ASP A 21 41.77 -11.88 2.59
CA ASP A 21 42.80 -11.02 2.00
C ASP A 21 43.13 -9.82 2.89
N VAL A 22 42.14 -9.31 3.64
CA VAL A 22 42.28 -8.16 4.54
C VAL A 22 42.41 -8.59 6.01
N GLY A 23 42.11 -9.85 6.32
CA GLY A 23 42.20 -10.42 7.66
C GLY A 23 41.17 -9.88 8.66
N ARG A 24 39.97 -9.47 8.22
CA ARG A 24 38.95 -8.85 9.10
C ARG A 24 37.51 -9.12 8.66
N TYR A 25 36.55 -8.84 9.54
CA TYR A 25 35.13 -8.84 9.19
C TYR A 25 34.74 -7.61 8.37
N LEU A 26 33.72 -7.76 7.51
CA LEU A 26 33.18 -6.67 6.69
C LEU A 26 32.19 -5.77 7.42
N THR A 27 31.57 -6.29 8.48
CA THR A 27 30.59 -5.58 9.30
C THR A 27 31.05 -5.48 10.74
N PRO A 28 30.73 -4.37 11.45
CA PRO A 28 31.06 -4.24 12.86
C PRO A 28 30.37 -5.32 13.70
N ASP A 29 30.98 -5.69 14.82
CA ASP A 29 30.47 -6.74 15.71
C ASP A 29 29.07 -6.40 16.22
N PRO A 30 28.05 -7.26 15.99
CA PRO A 30 26.70 -7.08 16.51
C PRO A 30 26.63 -6.96 18.03
N VAL A 31 27.58 -7.56 18.77
CA VAL A 31 27.64 -7.42 20.25
C VAL A 31 28.40 -6.17 20.70
N LYS A 32 28.76 -5.28 19.76
CA LYS A 32 29.40 -3.98 19.99
C LYS A 32 30.69 -4.16 20.82
N LEU A 33 30.90 -3.31 21.83
CA LEU A 33 32.09 -3.31 22.68
C LEU A 33 32.28 -4.60 23.48
N ALA A 34 31.25 -5.45 23.63
CA ALA A 34 31.40 -6.75 24.27
C ALA A 34 32.22 -7.74 23.42
N GLY A 35 32.30 -7.52 22.10
CA GLY A 35 33.18 -8.26 21.18
C GLY A 35 34.64 -7.78 21.20
N GLY A 36 34.94 -6.73 21.96
CA GLY A 36 36.25 -6.09 22.04
C GLY A 36 36.24 -4.66 21.46
N ILE A 37 37.38 -3.97 21.61
CA ILE A 37 37.52 -2.56 21.22
C ILE A 37 37.53 -2.41 19.68
N ASN A 38 38.01 -3.42 18.95
CA ASN A 38 38.01 -3.43 17.49
C ASN A 38 36.81 -4.21 16.94
N ALA A 39 35.79 -3.48 16.51
CA ALA A 39 34.52 -4.06 16.02
C ALA A 39 34.66 -4.92 14.75
N TYR A 40 35.78 -4.82 14.01
CA TYR A 40 36.00 -5.57 12.77
C TYR A 40 36.98 -6.73 12.95
N LEU A 41 37.52 -6.94 14.15
CA LEU A 41 38.53 -7.96 14.40
C LEU A 41 37.94 -9.36 14.19
N TYR A 42 38.68 -10.21 13.47
CA TYR A 42 38.33 -11.63 13.32
C TYR A 42 38.63 -12.42 14.61
N VAL A 43 39.91 -12.62 14.90
CA VAL A 43 40.41 -13.15 16.17
C VAL A 43 41.77 -12.51 16.47
N PRO A 44 42.17 -12.40 17.75
CA PRO A 44 43.50 -11.88 18.10
C PRO A 44 44.68 -12.70 17.55
N ASN A 45 44.54 -14.03 17.42
CA ASN A 45 45.58 -14.90 16.88
C ASN A 45 45.02 -15.91 15.85
N PRO A 46 44.97 -15.57 14.55
CA PRO A 46 44.33 -16.39 13.52
C PRO A 46 45.08 -17.68 13.16
N THR A 47 46.32 -17.87 13.63
CA THR A 47 47.08 -19.12 13.38
C THR A 47 46.71 -20.23 14.36
N GLY A 48 46.13 -19.89 15.51
CA GLY A 48 45.70 -20.86 16.52
C GLY A 48 44.23 -20.76 16.92
N TRP A 49 43.55 -19.66 16.58
CA TRP A 49 42.18 -19.37 17.05
C TRP A 49 41.22 -19.25 15.87
N VAL A 50 39.98 -19.66 16.09
CA VAL A 50 38.88 -19.57 15.11
C VAL A 50 37.67 -18.99 15.84
N ASP A 51 36.96 -18.07 15.20
CA ASP A 51 35.65 -17.58 15.66
C ASP A 51 34.52 -18.36 14.96
N PRO A 52 33.93 -19.39 15.59
CA PRO A 52 33.00 -20.30 14.91
C PRO A 52 31.60 -19.69 14.73
N SER A 53 31.30 -18.59 15.43
CA SER A 53 29.98 -17.97 15.47
C SER A 53 29.95 -16.58 14.85
N GLY A 54 31.10 -16.00 14.55
CA GLY A 54 31.15 -14.60 14.16
C GLY A 54 30.94 -13.67 15.35
N LEU A 55 31.08 -14.14 16.59
CA LEU A 55 30.83 -13.38 17.84
C LEU A 55 31.76 -13.81 18.99
N SER A 56 32.68 -14.75 18.77
CA SER A 56 33.47 -15.39 19.82
C SER A 56 34.90 -14.85 19.89
N SER A 57 35.36 -14.51 21.09
CA SER A 57 36.75 -14.18 21.41
C SER A 57 37.41 -15.34 22.16
N CYS A 58 37.81 -16.42 21.47
CA CYS A 58 38.30 -17.62 22.16
C CYS A 58 39.81 -17.89 21.95
N PRO A 59 40.62 -17.87 23.03
CA PRO A 59 41.80 -18.72 23.19
C PRO A 59 41.34 -20.14 23.53
N GLY A 60 41.91 -21.16 22.88
CA GLY A 60 41.49 -22.56 23.04
C GLY A 60 41.75 -23.17 24.43
N GLY A 61 40.81 -24.01 24.87
CA GLY A 61 40.89 -24.87 26.06
C GLY A 61 39.69 -24.68 26.99
N ASP A 62 38.74 -25.63 26.96
CA ASP A 62 37.45 -25.70 27.69
C ASP A 62 36.29 -24.84 27.16
N GLY A 63 35.88 -25.18 25.93
CA GLY A 63 34.59 -24.82 25.36
C GLY A 63 34.52 -23.37 24.89
N CYS A 64 34.04 -23.17 23.66
CA CYS A 64 33.51 -21.88 23.23
C CYS A 64 32.24 -21.58 24.06
N LYS A 65 32.42 -21.29 25.35
CA LYS A 65 31.33 -20.82 26.19
C LYS A 65 31.11 -19.37 25.80
N PRO A 66 29.87 -18.96 25.47
CA PRO A 66 29.55 -17.54 25.44
C PRO A 66 30.01 -16.98 26.79
N SER A 67 30.73 -15.86 26.80
CA SER A 67 31.13 -15.20 28.05
C SER A 67 29.88 -14.95 28.88
N THR A 68 29.58 -15.83 29.83
CA THR A 68 28.54 -15.65 30.84
C THR A 68 29.05 -14.84 32.02
N ASN A 69 30.22 -14.21 31.90
CA ASN A 69 30.55 -13.04 32.69
C ASN A 69 29.91 -11.79 32.05
N ALA A 70 28.63 -11.89 31.72
CA ALA A 70 27.74 -10.77 31.98
C ALA A 70 27.66 -10.65 33.51
N GLN A 71 28.66 -9.99 34.11
CA GLN A 71 28.37 -9.20 35.28
C GLN A 71 27.12 -8.42 34.91
N ASN A 72 26.03 -8.66 35.65
CA ASN A 72 24.76 -7.94 35.51
C ASN A 72 25.08 -6.55 35.01
N PRO A 73 24.61 -6.11 33.82
CA PRO A 73 25.05 -4.86 33.27
C PRO A 73 24.71 -3.80 34.32
N THR A 74 25.75 -3.33 35.01
CA THR A 74 25.68 -2.17 35.88
C THR A 74 25.16 -1.09 34.97
N LYS A 75 23.90 -0.71 35.21
CA LYS A 75 23.16 0.38 34.56
C LYS A 75 23.85 0.84 33.28
N SER A 76 23.43 0.26 32.16
CA SER A 76 23.72 0.77 30.82
C SER A 76 23.78 2.29 30.92
N ALA A 77 24.93 2.89 30.54
CA ALA A 77 25.00 4.33 30.41
C ALA A 77 23.79 4.73 29.55
N ASP A 78 22.96 5.60 30.09
CA ASP A 78 21.83 6.19 29.36
C ASP A 78 22.45 7.04 28.25
N HIS A 79 22.78 6.38 27.15
CA HIS A 79 23.00 7.03 25.89
C HIS A 79 21.62 7.55 25.52
N GLY A 80 21.34 8.80 25.92
CA GLY A 80 20.11 9.53 25.65
C GLY A 80 19.87 9.73 24.15
N GLU A 81 19.80 8.64 23.41
CA GLU A 81 19.05 8.57 22.19
C GLU A 81 17.58 8.70 22.61
N PRO A 82 16.89 9.77 22.21
CA PRO A 82 15.47 9.87 22.50
C PRO A 82 14.79 8.64 21.94
N ALA A 83 14.01 7.95 22.78
CA ALA A 83 13.18 6.85 22.31
C ALA A 83 12.39 7.35 21.10
N LEU A 84 12.56 6.69 19.94
CA LEU A 84 11.78 7.02 18.75
C LEU A 84 10.31 7.05 19.15
N PRO A 85 9.53 8.07 18.73
CA PRO A 85 8.13 8.15 19.10
C PRO A 85 7.44 6.85 18.68
N GLN A 86 7.09 6.03 19.67
CA GLN A 86 6.42 4.75 19.45
C GLN A 86 4.95 5.04 19.21
N VAL A 87 4.66 5.50 17.99
CA VAL A 87 3.30 5.67 17.48
C VAL A 87 2.55 4.36 17.75
N ILE A 88 1.46 4.45 18.52
CA ILE A 88 0.68 3.27 18.92
C ILE A 88 0.18 2.59 17.62
N ARG A 89 0.08 1.26 17.60
CA ARG A 89 -0.35 0.51 16.41
C ARG A 89 -1.59 1.13 15.73
N ALA A 90 -2.55 1.59 16.53
CA ALA A 90 -3.76 2.27 16.05
C ALA A 90 -3.46 3.57 15.30
N GLU A 91 -2.61 4.44 15.84
CA GLU A 91 -2.20 5.69 15.20
C GLU A 91 -1.39 5.43 13.91
N ARG A 92 -0.54 4.40 13.92
CA ARG A 92 0.20 3.98 12.72
C ARG A 92 -0.76 3.51 11.64
N GLN A 93 -1.75 2.70 12.01
CA GLN A 93 -2.77 2.21 11.11
C GLN A 93 -3.59 3.36 10.52
N ALA A 94 -4.03 4.32 11.34
CA ALA A 94 -4.74 5.50 10.87
C ALA A 94 -3.93 6.32 9.86
N LYS A 95 -2.62 6.53 10.11
CA LYS A 95 -1.73 7.20 9.15
C LYS A 95 -1.60 6.43 7.84
N ILE A 96 -1.49 5.11 7.89
CA ILE A 96 -1.45 4.25 6.71
C ILE A 96 -2.76 4.37 5.92
N ASP A 97 -3.91 4.36 6.60
CA ASP A 97 -5.20 4.44 5.94
C ASP A 97 -5.41 5.80 5.27
N VAL A 98 -5.05 6.90 5.93
CA VAL A 98 -5.06 8.26 5.33
C VAL A 98 -4.14 8.32 4.10
N LEU A 99 -2.92 7.79 4.22
CA LEU A 99 -1.97 7.77 3.10
C LEU A 99 -2.46 6.88 1.95
N ALA A 100 -3.13 5.76 2.26
CA ALA A 100 -3.68 4.86 1.27
C ALA A 100 -4.86 5.51 0.50
N GLU A 101 -5.74 6.24 1.18
CA GLU A 101 -6.81 7.02 0.53
C GLU A 101 -6.22 8.12 -0.37
N SER A 102 -5.26 8.90 0.12
CA SER A 102 -4.61 9.95 -0.67
C SER A 102 -3.89 9.39 -1.92
N ASN A 103 -3.18 8.27 -1.76
CA ASN A 103 -2.55 7.60 -2.89
C ASN A 103 -3.57 7.06 -3.89
N ALA A 104 -4.67 6.46 -3.42
CA ALA A 104 -5.73 5.98 -4.30
C ALA A 104 -6.39 7.12 -5.07
N HIS A 105 -6.69 8.24 -4.41
CA HIS A 105 -7.20 9.46 -5.05
C HIS A 105 -6.26 9.97 -6.14
N ARG A 106 -4.95 10.05 -5.85
CA ARG A 106 -3.95 10.47 -6.83
C ARG A 106 -3.90 9.55 -8.04
N ARG A 107 -3.94 8.22 -7.85
CA ARG A 107 -3.93 7.26 -8.97
C ARG A 107 -5.20 7.34 -9.80
N LEU A 108 -6.35 7.51 -9.15
CA LEU A 108 -7.60 7.78 -9.83
C LEU A 108 -7.47 9.06 -10.67
N SER A 109 -6.96 10.16 -10.12
CA SER A 109 -6.81 11.42 -10.87
C SER A 109 -5.88 11.28 -12.08
N GLU A 110 -4.73 10.63 -11.91
CA GLU A 110 -3.80 10.35 -13.01
C GLU A 110 -4.44 9.48 -14.10
N LEU A 111 -5.19 8.45 -13.70
CA LEU A 111 -5.90 7.56 -14.61
C LEU A 111 -7.01 8.29 -15.38
N GLU A 112 -7.79 9.15 -14.71
CA GLU A 112 -8.88 9.92 -15.32
C GLU A 112 -8.34 10.88 -16.37
N ALA A 113 -7.26 11.60 -16.02
CA ALA A 113 -6.58 12.51 -16.92
C ALA A 113 -5.98 11.80 -18.14
N SER A 114 -5.58 10.53 -18.00
CA SER A 114 -4.96 9.77 -19.09
C SER A 114 -5.95 9.21 -20.11
N ILE A 115 -7.25 9.17 -19.79
CA ILE A 115 -8.28 8.53 -20.63
C ILE A 115 -9.31 9.57 -21.08
N PRO A 116 -9.35 9.91 -22.38
CA PRO A 116 -10.32 10.87 -22.90
C PRO A 116 -11.77 10.48 -22.58
N GLY A 117 -12.49 11.39 -21.91
CA GLY A 117 -13.89 11.21 -21.52
C GLY A 117 -14.12 10.37 -20.26
N ALA A 118 -13.07 9.93 -19.57
CA ALA A 118 -13.22 9.31 -18.26
C ALA A 118 -13.70 10.31 -17.20
N HIS A 119 -14.55 9.87 -16.27
CA HIS A 119 -15.21 10.75 -15.29
C HIS A 119 -15.64 10.01 -14.01
N PHE A 120 -14.77 9.20 -13.44
CA PHE A 120 -15.08 8.43 -12.24
C PHE A 120 -14.92 9.25 -10.95
N LEU A 121 -13.93 10.13 -10.85
CA LEU A 121 -13.78 11.08 -9.74
C LEU A 121 -14.81 12.20 -9.86
N GLU A 122 -14.91 12.81 -11.04
CA GLU A 122 -15.78 13.97 -11.28
C GLU A 122 -17.25 13.70 -10.89
N LYS A 123 -17.78 12.50 -11.21
CA LYS A 123 -19.20 12.18 -11.00
C LYS A 123 -19.47 11.22 -9.86
N HIS A 124 -18.52 10.35 -9.50
CA HIS A 124 -18.75 9.23 -8.59
C HIS A 124 -17.69 9.12 -7.49
N GLY A 125 -16.72 10.04 -7.44
CA GLY A 125 -15.60 9.98 -6.53
C GLY A 125 -16.01 10.17 -5.07
N ALA A 126 -15.22 9.59 -4.17
CA ALA A 126 -15.47 9.68 -2.72
C ALA A 126 -15.29 11.09 -2.13
N GLN A 127 -14.75 12.02 -2.91
CA GLN A 127 -14.67 13.43 -2.56
C GLN A 127 -15.96 14.21 -2.90
N THR A 128 -16.91 13.61 -3.64
CA THR A 128 -18.25 14.18 -3.81
C THR A 128 -19.07 13.98 -2.55
N SER A 129 -20.26 14.60 -2.47
CA SER A 129 -21.12 14.52 -1.28
C SER A 129 -22.49 13.92 -1.59
N LEU A 130 -23.16 13.38 -0.57
CA LEU A 130 -24.51 12.87 -0.71
C LEU A 130 -25.49 13.95 -1.20
N GLU A 131 -25.32 15.19 -0.75
CA GLU A 131 -26.08 16.35 -1.20
C GLU A 131 -25.83 16.65 -2.68
N SER A 132 -24.57 16.61 -3.13
CA SER A 132 -24.23 16.82 -4.54
C SER A 132 -24.83 15.74 -5.45
N GLN A 133 -24.91 14.49 -4.97
CA GLN A 133 -25.56 13.39 -5.69
C GLN A 133 -27.09 13.56 -5.72
N LEU A 134 -27.69 14.07 -4.64
CA LEU A 134 -29.11 14.42 -4.62
C LEU A 134 -29.43 15.52 -5.64
N GLU A 135 -28.60 16.55 -5.74
CA GLU A 135 -28.79 17.62 -6.73
C GLU A 135 -28.55 17.12 -8.16
N ARG A 136 -27.55 16.26 -8.37
CA ARG A 136 -27.29 15.62 -9.65
C ARG A 136 -28.48 14.83 -10.16
N VAL A 137 -29.12 14.01 -9.31
CA VAL A 137 -30.26 13.19 -9.73
C VAL A 137 -31.51 14.02 -10.05
N LYS A 138 -31.66 15.20 -9.43
CA LYS A 138 -32.76 16.13 -9.69
C LYS A 138 -32.53 16.98 -10.93
N THR A 139 -31.34 17.53 -11.09
CA THR A 139 -31.08 18.68 -11.98
C THR A 139 -30.08 18.39 -13.09
N ALA A 140 -29.46 17.20 -13.10
CA ALA A 140 -28.31 16.87 -13.95
C ALA A 140 -27.04 17.68 -13.65
N ARG A 141 -27.00 18.40 -12.52
CA ARG A 141 -25.82 19.15 -12.08
C ARG A 141 -24.69 18.20 -11.73
N ASN A 142 -23.52 18.41 -12.35
CA ASN A 142 -22.32 17.67 -12.06
C ASN A 142 -21.85 17.92 -10.61
N PRO A 143 -21.53 16.88 -9.82
CA PRO A 143 -21.14 17.02 -8.42
C PRO A 143 -19.86 17.82 -8.20
N THR A 144 -18.94 17.79 -9.16
CA THR A 144 -17.62 18.42 -9.04
C THR A 144 -17.58 19.75 -9.80
N THR A 145 -18.04 19.78 -11.06
CA THR A 145 -17.94 21.00 -11.90
C THR A 145 -19.10 21.97 -11.68
N GLY A 146 -20.24 21.50 -11.15
CA GLY A 146 -21.44 22.32 -10.99
C GLY A 146 -22.19 22.62 -12.29
N GLU A 147 -21.71 22.13 -13.43
CA GLU A 147 -22.34 22.31 -14.74
C GLU A 147 -23.57 21.40 -14.90
N ILE A 148 -24.60 21.88 -15.59
CA ILE A 148 -25.79 21.08 -15.89
C ILE A 148 -25.53 20.27 -17.16
N GLU A 149 -25.50 18.95 -17.02
CA GLU A 149 -25.35 18.05 -18.17
C GLU A 149 -26.64 18.02 -18.99
N THR A 150 -26.53 18.24 -20.29
CA THR A 150 -27.67 18.28 -21.22
C THR A 150 -27.59 17.18 -22.27
N PHE A 151 -28.69 16.93 -22.97
CA PHE A 151 -28.65 16.08 -24.17
C PHE A 151 -27.85 16.78 -25.27
N ASP A 152 -26.91 16.06 -25.84
CA ASP A 152 -26.01 16.51 -26.90
C ASP A 152 -26.65 16.42 -28.30
N ARG A 153 -27.64 15.53 -28.46
CA ARG A 153 -28.28 15.24 -29.75
C ARG A 153 -29.76 14.92 -29.61
N GLY A 154 -30.50 15.06 -30.71
CA GLY A 154 -31.92 14.69 -30.83
C GLY A 154 -32.89 15.81 -30.48
N ARG A 155 -34.17 15.47 -30.33
CA ARG A 155 -35.25 16.48 -30.11
C ARG A 155 -35.13 17.24 -28.78
N ARG A 156 -34.43 16.67 -27.80
CA ARG A 156 -34.26 17.21 -26.45
C ARG A 156 -32.91 17.93 -26.26
N THR A 157 -32.20 18.22 -27.36
CA THR A 157 -30.88 18.84 -27.31
C THR A 157 -30.92 20.13 -26.46
N GLY A 158 -29.99 20.26 -25.52
CA GLY A 158 -29.95 21.39 -24.59
C GLY A 158 -30.84 21.24 -23.34
N GLU A 159 -31.74 20.26 -23.27
CA GLU A 159 -32.47 19.97 -22.03
C GLU A 159 -31.59 19.23 -21.01
N PRO A 160 -31.79 19.45 -19.70
CA PRO A 160 -31.09 18.70 -18.65
C PRO A 160 -31.30 17.18 -18.78
N ARG A 161 -30.23 16.42 -18.55
CA ARG A 161 -30.18 14.95 -18.65
C ARG A 161 -29.87 14.32 -17.29
N PRO A 162 -30.82 14.33 -16.34
CA PRO A 162 -30.58 13.73 -15.02
C PRO A 162 -30.46 12.20 -15.13
N PRO A 163 -29.53 11.57 -14.41
CA PRO A 163 -29.33 10.13 -14.45
C PRO A 163 -30.49 9.37 -13.78
N SER A 164 -30.63 8.07 -14.03
CA SER A 164 -31.61 7.23 -13.32
C SER A 164 -31.27 7.03 -11.84
N ALA A 165 -29.98 7.13 -11.50
CA ALA A 165 -29.46 7.15 -10.15
C ALA A 165 -28.17 7.97 -10.08
N ALA A 166 -27.88 8.54 -8.91
CA ALA A 166 -26.65 9.26 -8.64
C ALA A 166 -26.04 8.71 -7.35
N THR A 167 -24.85 8.14 -7.46
CA THR A 167 -24.14 7.47 -6.37
C THR A 167 -22.69 7.89 -6.34
N HIS A 168 -22.09 7.82 -5.15
CA HIS A 168 -20.67 8.06 -4.93
C HIS A 168 -20.05 6.96 -4.07
N PHE A 169 -18.74 6.76 -4.23
CA PHE A 169 -17.98 5.86 -3.39
C PHE A 169 -17.75 6.43 -2.00
N LEU A 170 -17.62 5.59 -0.99
CA LEU A 170 -17.22 6.02 0.36
C LEU A 170 -15.68 6.06 0.54
N SER A 171 -14.94 5.49 -0.39
CA SER A 171 -13.47 5.34 -0.33
C SER A 171 -12.88 5.35 -1.74
N HIS A 172 -11.80 6.12 -1.93
CA HIS A 172 -11.03 6.10 -3.17
C HIS A 172 -10.34 4.75 -3.37
N ARG A 173 -9.95 4.08 -2.28
CA ARG A 173 -9.36 2.73 -2.34
C ARG A 173 -10.34 1.71 -2.91
N ASP A 174 -11.60 1.76 -2.48
CA ASP A 174 -12.64 0.85 -2.97
C ASP A 174 -13.00 1.13 -4.44
N GLN A 175 -13.04 2.41 -4.81
CA GLN A 175 -13.25 2.83 -6.19
C GLN A 175 -12.13 2.34 -7.12
N LEU A 176 -10.86 2.52 -6.72
CA LEU A 176 -9.70 2.04 -7.48
C LEU A 176 -9.68 0.52 -7.58
N ASN A 177 -9.96 -0.19 -6.48
CA ASN A 177 -10.07 -1.64 -6.47
C ASN A 177 -11.16 -2.16 -7.43
N ALA A 178 -12.30 -1.48 -7.53
CA ALA A 178 -13.33 -1.85 -8.50
C ALA A 178 -12.83 -1.73 -9.95
N ILE A 179 -12.10 -0.66 -10.27
CA ILE A 179 -11.47 -0.45 -11.58
C ILE A 179 -10.45 -1.56 -11.87
N ASP A 180 -9.51 -1.80 -10.96
CA ASP A 180 -8.45 -2.80 -11.14
C ASP A 180 -9.03 -4.20 -11.37
N ARG A 181 -10.06 -4.56 -10.61
CA ARG A 181 -10.79 -5.82 -10.79
C ARG A 181 -11.47 -5.89 -12.15
N ALA A 182 -12.12 -4.82 -12.61
CA ALA A 182 -12.76 -4.81 -13.92
C ALA A 182 -11.76 -4.95 -15.06
N ILE A 183 -10.61 -4.28 -14.98
CA ILE A 183 -9.52 -4.40 -15.95
C ILE A 183 -8.99 -5.84 -15.98
N LEU A 184 -8.83 -6.48 -14.81
CA LEU A 184 -8.41 -7.88 -14.74
C LEU A 184 -9.45 -8.82 -15.38
N ILE A 185 -10.74 -8.64 -15.06
CA ILE A 185 -11.82 -9.43 -15.66
C ILE A 185 -11.86 -9.22 -17.18
N PHE A 186 -11.65 -8.00 -17.66
CA PHE A 186 -11.59 -7.73 -19.09
C PHE A 186 -10.46 -8.50 -19.76
N LYS A 187 -9.26 -8.48 -19.18
CA LYS A 187 -8.10 -9.21 -19.71
C LYS A 187 -8.32 -10.72 -19.77
N LEU A 188 -9.03 -11.29 -18.79
CA LEU A 188 -9.23 -12.73 -18.66
C LEU A 188 -10.47 -13.25 -19.39
N ASN A 189 -11.52 -12.45 -19.46
CA ASN A 189 -12.86 -12.90 -19.86
C ASN A 189 -13.53 -12.01 -20.91
N GLY A 190 -12.90 -10.90 -21.28
CA GLY A 190 -13.44 -9.92 -22.21
C GLY A 190 -14.50 -8.99 -21.59
N ARG A 191 -15.01 -8.09 -22.43
CA ARG A 191 -15.85 -6.96 -22.02
C ARG A 191 -17.18 -7.35 -21.38
N SER A 192 -17.81 -8.43 -21.84
CA SER A 192 -19.16 -8.82 -21.41
C SER A 192 -19.22 -9.18 -19.92
N LEU A 193 -18.12 -9.68 -19.35
CA LEU A 193 -18.04 -9.98 -17.92
C LEU A 193 -17.51 -8.81 -17.11
N ALA A 194 -16.61 -7.99 -17.67
CA ALA A 194 -16.03 -6.85 -16.96
C ALA A 194 -17.04 -5.77 -16.57
N SER A 195 -18.10 -5.58 -17.36
CA SER A 195 -19.15 -4.58 -17.10
C SER A 195 -20.33 -5.10 -16.26
N LYS A 196 -20.27 -6.35 -15.75
CA LYS A 196 -21.28 -6.84 -14.82
C LYS A 196 -21.06 -6.24 -13.42
N PRO A 197 -22.13 -6.01 -12.64
CA PRO A 197 -22.01 -5.61 -11.24
C PRO A 197 -21.16 -6.62 -10.46
N MET A 198 -20.13 -6.13 -9.78
CA MET A 198 -19.25 -6.94 -8.93
C MET A 198 -19.53 -6.67 -7.46
N HIS A 199 -19.63 -7.73 -6.66
CA HIS A 199 -19.70 -7.61 -5.21
C HIS A 199 -18.34 -7.16 -4.64
N MET A 200 -18.39 -6.17 -3.75
CA MET A 200 -17.22 -5.63 -3.06
C MET A 200 -17.05 -6.19 -1.64
N GLY A 201 -17.98 -7.03 -1.18
CA GLY A 201 -17.94 -7.69 0.14
C GLY A 201 -18.27 -6.78 1.33
N LYS A 202 -18.49 -5.49 1.09
CA LYS A 202 -18.88 -4.47 2.07
C LYS A 202 -19.66 -3.36 1.38
N ILE A 203 -20.21 -2.45 2.19
CA ILE A 203 -20.77 -1.20 1.67
C ILE A 203 -19.62 -0.37 1.10
N VAL A 204 -19.75 0.04 -0.17
CA VAL A 204 -18.72 0.81 -0.90
C VAL A 204 -19.21 2.14 -1.41
N GLY A 205 -20.52 2.39 -1.39
CA GLY A 205 -21.11 3.63 -1.86
C GLY A 205 -22.48 3.88 -1.28
N GLU A 206 -22.98 5.09 -1.55
CA GLU A 206 -24.34 5.51 -1.25
C GLU A 206 -24.86 6.48 -2.32
N GLY A 207 -26.16 6.75 -2.31
CA GLY A 207 -26.77 7.73 -3.20
C GLY A 207 -28.28 7.59 -3.34
N TYR A 208 -28.82 8.11 -4.44
CA TYR A 208 -30.26 8.23 -4.68
C TYR A 208 -30.70 7.66 -6.04
N LYS A 209 -31.87 7.01 -6.07
CA LYS A 209 -32.59 6.69 -7.33
C LYS A 209 -33.54 7.83 -7.72
N ARG A 210 -33.61 8.17 -9.00
CA ARG A 210 -34.40 9.31 -9.53
C ARG A 210 -35.90 9.16 -9.35
N ASP A 211 -36.42 7.93 -9.43
CA ASP A 211 -37.85 7.63 -9.31
C ASP A 211 -38.47 8.27 -8.06
N ARG A 212 -38.07 7.81 -6.86
CA ARG A 212 -38.64 8.27 -5.58
C ARG A 212 -37.66 9.07 -4.73
N MET A 213 -36.52 9.48 -5.29
CA MET A 213 -35.40 10.02 -4.51
C MET A 213 -35.05 9.12 -3.32
N THR A 214 -35.10 7.81 -3.54
CA THR A 214 -34.84 6.82 -2.51
C THR A 214 -33.36 6.73 -2.23
N TYR A 215 -32.97 7.06 -1.00
CA TYR A 215 -31.63 6.82 -0.48
C TYR A 215 -31.35 5.33 -0.42
N GLY A 216 -30.10 4.95 -0.69
CA GLY A 216 -29.62 3.61 -0.36
C GLY A 216 -28.10 3.51 -0.35
N LYS A 217 -27.63 2.46 0.31
CA LYS A 217 -26.23 2.05 0.37
C LYS A 217 -26.01 0.88 -0.58
N GLN A 218 -24.85 0.84 -1.22
CA GLN A 218 -24.52 -0.16 -2.25
C GLN A 218 -23.36 -1.03 -1.82
N THR A 219 -23.47 -2.33 -2.14
CA THR A 219 -22.39 -3.32 -1.93
C THR A 219 -21.70 -3.74 -3.23
N LYS A 220 -22.23 -3.26 -4.36
CA LYS A 220 -21.74 -3.58 -5.71
C LYS A 220 -21.15 -2.36 -6.39
N ALA A 221 -20.21 -2.60 -7.29
CA ALA A 221 -19.67 -1.61 -8.21
C ALA A 221 -19.85 -2.08 -9.65
N VAL A 222 -20.02 -1.14 -10.58
CA VAL A 222 -20.04 -1.39 -12.02
C VAL A 222 -18.99 -0.49 -12.66
N VAL A 223 -18.19 -1.07 -13.56
CA VAL A 223 -17.20 -0.34 -14.35
C VAL A 223 -17.55 -0.45 -15.82
N HIS A 224 -17.66 0.69 -16.49
CA HIS A 224 -17.80 0.74 -17.95
C HIS A 224 -16.43 0.92 -18.58
N LEU A 225 -16.04 -0.08 -19.36
CA LEU A 225 -14.80 -0.07 -20.14
C LEU A 225 -15.11 0.29 -21.61
N ASN A 226 -14.18 0.98 -22.28
CA ASN A 226 -14.22 1.17 -23.72
C ASN A 226 -13.82 -0.11 -24.48
N THR A 227 -13.67 -0.01 -25.82
CA THR A 227 -13.28 -1.14 -26.67
C THR A 227 -11.88 -1.66 -26.36
N ASP A 228 -10.98 -0.78 -25.92
CA ASP A 228 -9.58 -1.10 -25.61
C ASP A 228 -9.40 -1.58 -24.15
N GLY A 229 -10.50 -1.71 -23.40
CA GLY A 229 -10.49 -2.14 -22.00
C GLY A 229 -10.12 -1.04 -21.00
N GLN A 230 -10.08 0.22 -21.42
CA GLN A 230 -9.82 1.36 -20.54
C GLN A 230 -11.10 1.78 -19.79
N PRO A 231 -11.01 2.06 -18.48
CA PRO A 231 -12.16 2.48 -17.67
C PRO A 231 -12.59 3.91 -17.99
N ILE A 232 -13.83 4.06 -18.45
CA ILE A 232 -14.46 5.36 -18.73
C ILE A 232 -15.18 5.87 -17.48
N THR A 233 -15.89 4.99 -16.76
CA THR A 233 -16.57 5.38 -15.53
C THR A 233 -16.74 4.18 -14.62
N VAL A 234 -16.82 4.47 -13.32
CA VAL A 234 -17.14 3.49 -12.28
C VAL A 234 -18.09 4.14 -11.29
N TYR A 235 -19.12 3.39 -10.88
CA TYR A 235 -20.10 3.83 -9.89
C TYR A 235 -20.56 2.66 -9.03
N SER A 236 -21.07 2.96 -7.84
CA SER A 236 -21.70 1.97 -6.99
C SER A 236 -23.15 1.71 -7.45
N GLU A 237 -23.53 0.44 -7.53
CA GLU A 237 -24.80 0.00 -8.12
C GLU A 237 -25.78 -0.45 -7.02
N PHE A 238 -27.03 -0.02 -7.12
CA PHE A 238 -28.08 -0.46 -6.22
C PHE A 238 -28.33 -1.95 -6.35
N ASP A 239 -28.52 -2.63 -5.23
CA ASP A 239 -29.06 -3.98 -5.24
C ASP A 239 -30.47 -3.96 -5.84
N LYS A 240 -30.73 -4.93 -6.73
CA LYS A 240 -32.01 -5.13 -7.40
C LYS A 240 -32.97 -5.88 -6.50
#